data_AF-A0A5M3MU96-F1
#
_entry.id   AF-A0A5M3MU96-F1
#
_cell.length_a   1.000
_cell.length_b   1.000
_cell.length_c   1.000
_cell.angle_alpha   90.00
_cell.angle_beta   90.00
_cell.angle_gamma   90.00
#
_symmetry.space_group_name_H-M   'P 1'
#
loop_
_entity.id
_entity.type
_entity.pdbx_description
1 polymer ?
#
loop_
_entity_poly.entity_id
_entity_poly.type
_entity_poly.pdbx_seq_one_letter_code
_entity_poly.pdbx_strand_id
1 'polypeptide(L)'
;DADYSSEQLSSLVISKNKVYEHKTLHVNYTTYDLRRKQDTINPRSRADIMVMSQDSPSDAGVHPYWYARVTYIFHLKVRFRQEDPTSLRRINIVLVRWLHRNSRYQSIFAARRLPRVSFHPLSSSECWDFIDPSTIVRGIHLIPAFKRGRS
;
A
#
# COMPACT_ATOMS: atom_id res chain seq x y z
N ASP A 1 -1.02 2.71 17.48
CA ASP A 1 0.40 2.91 17.18
C ASP A 1 1.26 2.51 18.36
N ALA A 2 2.37 1.82 18.08
CA ALA A 2 3.36 1.53 19.10
C ALA A 2 4.31 2.73 19.20
N ASP A 3 4.35 3.37 20.36
CA ASP A 3 5.29 4.46 20.61
C ASP A 3 6.68 3.85 20.87
N TYR A 4 7.60 4.07 19.93
CA TYR A 4 8.99 3.65 20.07
C TYR A 4 9.83 4.80 20.62
N SER A 5 10.65 4.52 21.64
CA SER A 5 11.56 5.52 22.19
C SER A 5 12.70 5.86 21.22
N SER A 6 13.30 7.04 21.37
CA SER A 6 14.48 7.43 20.59
C SER A 6 15.63 6.44 20.78
N GLU A 7 15.81 5.87 21.98
CA GLU A 7 16.83 4.84 22.20
C GLU A 7 16.53 3.56 21.40
N GLN A 8 15.28 3.12 21.37
CA GLN A 8 14.85 1.94 20.60
C GLN A 8 15.07 2.14 19.10
N LEU A 9 14.69 3.30 18.55
CA LEU A 9 14.91 3.62 17.15
C LEU A 9 16.41 3.72 16.82
N SER A 10 17.21 4.30 17.71
CA SER A 10 18.67 4.40 17.53
C SER A 10 19.39 3.04 17.55
N SER A 11 18.74 2.02 18.12
CA SER A 11 19.29 0.66 18.16
C SER A 11 19.19 -0.05 16.80
N LEU A 12 18.31 0.39 15.90
CA LEU A 12 18.16 -0.18 14.57
C LEU A 12 19.29 0.29 13.65
N VAL A 13 19.99 -0.66 13.03
CA VAL A 13 21.08 -0.38 12.10
C VAL A 13 20.70 -0.86 10.71
N ILE A 14 20.71 0.04 9.73
CA ILE A 14 20.59 -0.30 8.32
C ILE A 14 21.96 -0.76 7.81
N SER A 15 22.02 -2.00 7.36
CA SER A 15 23.27 -2.62 6.89
C SER A 15 23.84 -1.83 5.72
N LYS A 16 25.11 -1.41 5.86
CA LYS A 16 25.88 -0.67 4.86
C LYS A 16 25.24 0.68 4.44
N ASN A 17 24.25 1.18 5.19
CA ASN A 17 23.45 2.36 4.79
C ASN A 17 22.87 2.23 3.37
N LYS A 18 22.45 1.01 2.98
CA LYS A 18 21.94 0.72 1.64
C LYS A 18 20.46 0.38 1.64
N VAL A 19 19.73 1.03 0.74
CA VAL A 19 18.38 0.67 0.33
C VAL A 19 18.47 0.08 -1.08
N TYR A 20 17.74 -0.99 -1.32
CA TYR A 20 17.75 -1.68 -2.61
C TYR A 20 16.37 -1.57 -3.25
N GLU A 21 16.30 -0.92 -4.40
CA GLU A 21 15.08 -0.75 -5.19
C GLU A 21 14.80 -1.97 -6.08
N HIS A 22 13.52 -2.32 -6.20
CA HIS A 22 13.02 -3.38 -7.08
C HIS A 22 12.03 -2.83 -8.09
N LYS A 23 11.96 -3.49 -9.25
CA LYS A 23 11.03 -3.11 -10.34
C LYS A 23 9.65 -3.75 -10.21
N THR A 24 9.56 -4.86 -9.49
CA THR A 24 8.35 -5.69 -9.44
C THR A 24 8.11 -6.25 -8.04
N LEU A 25 6.83 -6.37 -7.69
CA LEU A 25 6.34 -7.01 -6.47
C LEU A 25 5.30 -8.07 -6.85
N HIS A 26 5.41 -9.24 -6.26
CA HIS A 26 4.46 -10.33 -6.46
C HIS A 26 3.54 -10.46 -5.25
N VAL A 27 2.23 -10.36 -5.47
CA VAL A 27 1.21 -10.50 -4.43
C VAL A 27 0.34 -11.69 -4.75
N ASN A 28 0.21 -12.62 -3.80
CA ASN A 28 -0.65 -13.78 -3.96
C ASN A 28 -2.04 -13.48 -3.41
N TYR A 29 -3.07 -13.97 -4.08
CA TYR A 29 -4.45 -13.82 -3.64
C TYR A 29 -5.26 -15.08 -3.95
N THR A 30 -6.34 -15.26 -3.19
CA THR A 30 -7.31 -16.34 -3.42
C THR A 30 -8.44 -15.84 -4.31
N THR A 31 -8.78 -16.60 -5.35
CA THR A 31 -9.93 -16.37 -6.22
C THR A 31 -11.20 -16.99 -5.62
N TYR A 32 -12.36 -16.62 -6.16
CA TYR A 32 -13.67 -17.10 -5.66
C TYR A 32 -13.81 -18.63 -5.71
N ASP A 33 -13.15 -19.29 -6.65
CA ASP A 33 -13.06 -20.75 -6.76
C ASP A 33 -12.00 -21.38 -5.86
N LEU A 34 -11.57 -20.66 -4.80
CA LEU A 34 -10.58 -21.07 -3.80
C LEU A 34 -9.19 -21.41 -4.38
N ARG A 35 -8.87 -20.91 -5.58
CA ARG A 35 -7.55 -21.07 -6.18
C ARG A 35 -6.62 -19.94 -5.79
N ARG A 36 -5.33 -20.23 -5.71
CA ARG A 36 -4.30 -19.21 -5.52
C ARG A 36 -3.87 -18.67 -6.88
N LYS A 37 -3.94 -17.35 -7.04
CA LYS A 37 -3.36 -16.60 -8.16
C LYS A 37 -2.34 -15.60 -7.64
N GLN A 38 -1.62 -14.99 -8.57
CA GLN A 38 -0.59 -14.01 -8.27
C GLN A 38 -0.72 -12.82 -9.21
N ASP A 39 -0.66 -11.63 -8.63
CA ASP A 39 -0.48 -10.38 -9.37
C ASP A 39 0.98 -9.97 -9.37
N THR A 40 1.42 -9.41 -10.50
CA THR A 40 2.70 -8.74 -10.62
C THR A 40 2.45 -7.24 -10.66
N ILE A 41 2.84 -6.56 -9.59
CA ILE A 41 2.77 -5.11 -9.46
C ILE A 41 4.07 -4.54 -10.02
N ASN A 42 3.94 -3.56 -10.91
CA ASN A 42 5.07 -2.83 -11.49
C ASN A 42 4.74 -1.34 -11.43
N PRO A 43 5.54 -0.51 -10.73
CA PRO A 43 5.29 0.92 -10.60
C PRO A 43 5.15 1.66 -11.93
N ARG A 44 5.69 1.11 -13.03
CA ARG A 44 5.64 1.72 -14.37
C ARG A 44 4.41 1.34 -15.20
N SER A 45 3.72 0.25 -14.90
CA SER A 45 2.64 -0.26 -15.78
C SER A 45 1.38 -0.72 -15.05
N ARG A 46 1.52 -1.37 -13.89
CA ARG A 46 0.43 -1.94 -13.11
C ARG A 46 0.70 -1.64 -11.64
N ALA A 47 0.62 -0.35 -11.33
CA ALA A 47 1.07 0.21 -10.06
C ALA A 47 -0.06 0.30 -9.03
N ASP A 48 -1.31 0.23 -9.46
CA ASP A 48 -2.46 0.43 -8.58
C ASP A 48 -2.73 -0.83 -7.78
N ILE A 49 -2.98 -0.64 -6.48
CA ILE A 49 -3.19 -1.70 -5.50
C ILE A 49 -4.40 -1.41 -4.62
N MET A 50 -4.92 -2.48 -4.03
CA MET A 50 -5.93 -2.46 -3.00
C MET A 50 -5.35 -3.05 -1.71
N VAL A 51 -5.54 -2.35 -0.60
CA VAL A 51 -5.11 -2.77 0.74
C VAL A 51 -6.32 -2.86 1.66
N MET A 52 -6.21 -3.60 2.76
CA MET A 52 -7.25 -3.60 3.78
C MET A 52 -7.40 -2.21 4.40
N SER A 53 -8.63 -1.73 4.49
CA SER A 53 -8.92 -0.46 5.18
C SER A 53 -8.75 -0.62 6.69
N GLN A 54 -8.35 0.46 7.35
CA GLN A 54 -8.36 0.59 8.81
C GLN A 54 -9.58 1.39 9.32
N ASP A 55 -10.57 1.66 8.46
CA ASP A 55 -11.79 2.38 8.82
C ASP A 55 -12.55 1.62 9.92
N SER A 56 -13.13 2.35 10.88
CA SER A 56 -13.93 1.74 11.94
C SER A 56 -15.29 1.30 11.39
N PRO A 57 -15.85 0.17 11.86
CA PRO A 57 -17.22 -0.23 11.51
C PRO A 57 -18.29 0.82 11.83
N SER A 58 -17.99 1.75 12.74
CA SER A 58 -18.86 2.86 13.14
C SER A 58 -18.89 4.01 12.13
N ASP A 59 -17.97 4.04 11.15
CA ASP A 59 -17.83 5.18 10.25
C ASP A 59 -18.90 5.16 9.16
N ALA A 60 -19.54 6.30 8.93
CA ALA A 60 -20.55 6.41 7.88
C ALA A 60 -19.93 6.12 6.50
N GLY A 61 -20.33 4.99 5.89
CA GLY A 61 -19.88 4.59 4.56
C GLY A 61 -18.65 3.67 4.53
N VAL A 62 -18.35 2.91 5.59
CA VAL A 62 -17.26 1.91 5.67
C VAL A 62 -16.99 1.21 4.33
N HIS A 63 -15.74 1.26 3.87
CA HIS A 63 -15.27 0.41 2.77
C HIS A 63 -14.27 -0.59 3.33
N PRO A 64 -14.34 -1.88 2.99
CA PRO A 64 -13.34 -2.85 3.42
C PRO A 64 -11.91 -2.55 2.94
N TYR A 65 -11.74 -1.62 1.99
CA TYR A 65 -10.47 -1.43 1.30
C TYR A 65 -10.05 0.03 1.17
N TRP A 66 -8.74 0.25 1.16
CA TRP A 66 -8.14 1.48 0.66
C TRP A 66 -7.42 1.21 -0.66
N TYR A 67 -7.15 2.30 -1.38
CA TYR A 67 -6.58 2.24 -2.72
C TYR A 67 -5.33 3.10 -2.78
N ALA A 68 -4.28 2.59 -3.40
CA ALA A 68 -3.02 3.29 -3.53
C ALA A 68 -2.36 3.01 -4.87
N ARG A 69 -1.46 3.89 -5.30
CA ARG A 69 -0.54 3.68 -6.41
C ARG A 69 0.87 3.45 -5.87
N VAL A 70 1.42 2.28 -6.13
CA VAL A 70 2.81 1.98 -5.81
C VAL A 70 3.74 2.84 -6.64
N THR A 71 4.68 3.50 -5.99
CA THR A 71 5.66 4.38 -6.66
C THR A 71 7.06 3.79 -6.62
N TYR A 72 7.46 3.22 -5.47
CA TYR A 72 8.72 2.50 -5.36
C TYR A 72 8.58 1.26 -4.49
N ILE A 73 9.40 0.25 -4.77
CA ILE A 73 9.45 -1.00 -4.03
C ILE A 73 10.88 -1.14 -3.53
N PHE A 74 11.06 -1.34 -2.23
CA PHE A 74 12.37 -1.43 -1.62
C PHE A 74 12.52 -2.67 -0.76
N HIS A 75 13.77 -3.07 -0.56
CA HIS A 75 14.13 -3.84 0.62
C HIS A 75 15.34 -3.24 1.33
N LEU A 76 15.36 -3.43 2.63
CA LEU A 76 16.46 -3.09 3.52
C LEU A 76 16.95 -4.35 4.21
N LYS A 77 18.23 -4.35 4.57
CA LYS A 77 18.79 -5.32 5.51
C LYS A 77 19.06 -4.59 6.81
N VAL A 78 18.41 -5.01 7.89
CA VAL A 78 18.51 -4.36 9.19
C VAL A 78 18.93 -5.35 10.27
N ARG A 79 19.50 -4.84 11.35
CA ARG A 79 19.77 -5.58 12.59
C ARG A 79 19.64 -4.64 13.76
N PHE A 80 19.52 -5.15 14.98
CA PHE A 80 19.70 -4.33 16.16
C PHE A 80 21.19 -4.22 16.52
N ARG A 81 21.58 -3.13 17.17
CA ARG A 81 22.97 -2.83 17.52
C ARG A 81 23.57 -3.88 18.46
N GLN A 82 22.74 -4.44 19.33
CA GLN A 82 23.10 -5.45 20.33
C GLN A 82 23.19 -6.87 19.75
N GLU A 83 22.74 -7.07 18.50
CA GLU A 83 22.81 -8.37 17.82
C GLU A 83 24.12 -8.53 17.06
N ASP A 84 24.47 -9.80 16.82
CA ASP A 84 25.58 -10.19 15.96
C ASP A 84 25.47 -9.48 14.57
N PRO A 85 26.57 -8.95 14.02
CA PRO A 85 26.61 -8.37 12.68
C PRO A 85 26.02 -9.26 11.57
N THR A 86 26.01 -10.57 11.76
CA THR A 86 25.48 -11.57 10.82
C THR A 86 23.97 -11.78 10.91
N SER A 87 23.32 -11.35 12.01
CA SER A 87 21.88 -11.46 12.27
C SER A 87 21.03 -10.45 11.47
N LEU A 88 21.28 -10.35 10.17
CA LEU A 88 20.60 -9.43 9.27
C LEU A 88 19.21 -9.95 8.90
N ARG A 89 18.19 -9.15 9.21
CA ARG A 89 16.81 -9.35 8.76
C ARG A 89 16.54 -8.54 7.50
N ARG A 90 15.89 -9.16 6.53
CA ARG A 90 15.39 -8.47 5.33
C ARG A 90 14.00 -7.94 5.61
N ILE A 91 13.81 -6.63 5.44
CA ILE A 91 12.49 -5.98 5.48
C ILE A 91 12.18 -5.49 4.07
N ASN A 92 10.99 -5.79 3.57
CA ASN A 92 10.48 -5.23 2.32
C ASN A 92 9.49 -4.11 2.67
N ILE A 93 9.60 -2.97 1.99
CA ILE A 93 8.70 -1.84 2.16
C ILE A 93 8.31 -1.28 0.79
N VAL A 94 7.13 -0.69 0.70
CA VAL A 94 6.61 -0.12 -0.55
C VAL A 94 6.20 1.32 -0.28
N LEU A 95 6.72 2.25 -1.09
CA LEU A 95 6.24 3.63 -1.08
C LEU A 95 5.01 3.73 -1.98
N VAL A 96 3.91 4.20 -1.41
CA VAL A 96 2.64 4.35 -2.12
C VAL A 96 2.17 5.80 -2.13
N ARG A 97 1.36 6.12 -3.13
CA ARG A 97 0.56 7.33 -3.19
C ARG A 97 -0.90 6.99 -2.96
N TRP A 98 -1.52 7.53 -1.92
CA TRP A 98 -2.89 7.20 -1.55
C TRP A 98 -3.92 7.81 -2.52
N LEU A 99 -5.05 7.10 -2.66
CA LEU A 99 -6.24 7.60 -3.33
C LEU A 99 -7.38 7.79 -2.32
N HIS A 100 -8.01 8.96 -2.37
CA HIS A 100 -9.21 9.26 -1.59
C HIS A 100 -10.44 8.69 -2.29
N ARG A 101 -11.31 8.03 -1.52
CA ARG A 101 -12.61 7.56 -2.01
C ARG A 101 -13.65 8.66 -1.86
N ASN A 102 -14.48 8.85 -2.89
CA ASN A 102 -15.58 9.81 -2.82
C ASN A 102 -16.72 9.26 -1.93
N SER A 103 -16.72 9.61 -0.65
CA SER A 103 -17.74 9.19 0.33
C SER A 103 -19.17 9.64 -0.01
N ARG A 104 -19.31 10.75 -0.73
CA ARG A 104 -20.61 11.24 -1.22
C ARG A 104 -21.16 10.41 -2.39
N TYR A 105 -20.36 9.52 -2.96
CA TYR A 105 -20.76 8.63 -4.04
C TYR A 105 -21.09 7.24 -3.51
N GLN A 106 -22.38 6.92 -3.45
CA GLN A 106 -22.85 5.58 -3.09
C GLN A 106 -22.43 4.57 -4.16
N SER A 107 -21.33 3.88 -3.88
CA SER A 107 -20.77 2.78 -4.66
C SER A 107 -21.03 1.47 -3.92
N ILE A 108 -22.31 1.12 -3.82
CA ILE A 108 -22.76 -0.10 -3.16
C ILE A 108 -23.05 -1.13 -4.25
N PHE A 109 -22.83 -2.42 -3.94
CA PHE A 109 -23.16 -3.53 -4.84
C PHE A 109 -24.61 -3.45 -5.35
N ALA A 110 -25.57 -3.11 -4.48
CA ALA A 110 -26.97 -2.89 -4.82
C ALA A 110 -27.17 -1.80 -5.89
N ALA A 111 -26.36 -0.75 -5.86
CA ALA A 111 -26.42 0.34 -6.85
C ALA A 111 -25.68 0.01 -8.16
N ARG A 112 -25.01 -1.16 -8.25
CA ARG A 112 -24.20 -1.63 -9.39
C ARG A 112 -23.20 -0.57 -9.89
N ARG A 113 -22.60 0.18 -8.95
CA ARG A 113 -21.68 1.28 -9.23
C ARG A 113 -20.31 1.01 -8.64
N LEU A 114 -19.27 1.10 -9.48
CA LEU A 114 -17.88 0.95 -9.04
C LEU A 114 -17.48 2.06 -8.06
N PRO A 115 -16.62 1.77 -7.06
CA PRO A 115 -16.02 2.79 -6.22
C PRO A 115 -15.34 3.86 -7.06
N ARG A 116 -15.52 5.12 -6.65
CA ARG A 116 -14.85 6.27 -7.28
C ARG A 116 -13.76 6.76 -6.37
N VAL A 117 -12.58 6.88 -6.94
CA VAL A 117 -11.37 7.30 -6.25
C VAL A 117 -10.70 8.44 -7.01
N SER A 118 -9.96 9.26 -6.29
CA SER A 118 -9.14 10.35 -6.82
C SER A 118 -7.84 10.43 -6.04
N PHE A 119 -6.75 10.86 -6.66
CA PHE A 119 -5.50 11.03 -5.93
C PHE A 119 -5.63 12.08 -4.82
N HIS A 120 -4.94 11.85 -3.69
CA HIS A 120 -4.72 12.91 -2.73
C HIS A 120 -3.95 14.07 -3.39
N PRO A 121 -4.27 15.33 -3.03
CA PRO A 121 -3.49 16.48 -3.44
C PRO A 121 -2.03 16.31 -3.02
N LEU A 122 -1.09 16.65 -3.91
CA LEU A 122 0.35 16.52 -3.63
C LEU A 122 0.80 17.37 -2.44
N SER A 123 0.05 18.41 -2.08
CA SER A 123 0.30 19.27 -0.93
C SER A 123 -0.16 18.66 0.40
N SER A 124 -0.86 17.54 0.39
CA SER A 124 -1.32 16.86 1.61
C SER A 124 -0.20 15.98 2.18
N SER A 125 0.00 16.05 3.50
CA SER A 125 0.88 15.14 4.24
C SER A 125 0.44 13.68 4.15
N GLU A 126 -0.84 13.42 3.85
CA GLU A 126 -1.41 12.08 3.71
C GLU A 126 -1.24 11.51 2.30
N CYS A 127 -0.57 12.21 1.39
CA CYS A 127 -0.44 11.78 0.01
C CYS A 127 0.46 10.55 -0.15
N TRP A 128 1.49 10.42 0.68
CA TRP A 128 2.56 9.42 0.52
C TRP A 128 2.77 8.65 1.81
N ASP A 129 3.00 7.34 1.71
CA ASP A 129 3.27 6.51 2.87
C ASP A 129 4.06 5.24 2.53
N PHE A 130 4.76 4.69 3.51
CA PHE A 130 5.40 3.39 3.44
C PHE A 130 4.49 2.32 4.03
N ILE A 131 4.22 1.27 3.26
CA ILE A 131 3.44 0.12 3.73
C ILE A 131 4.25 -1.16 3.67
N ASP A 132 3.90 -2.11 4.53
CA ASP A 132 4.34 -3.50 4.40
C ASP A 132 3.62 -4.14 3.19
N PRO A 133 4.35 -4.70 2.20
CA PRO A 133 3.77 -5.44 1.09
C PRO A 133 2.75 -6.52 1.49
N SER A 134 2.84 -7.07 2.70
CA SER A 134 1.92 -8.10 3.22
C SER A 134 0.49 -7.58 3.39
N THR A 135 0.31 -6.26 3.55
CA THR A 135 -1.00 -5.60 3.67
C THR A 135 -1.73 -5.46 2.34
N ILE A 136 -1.03 -5.71 1.22
CA ILE A 136 -1.60 -5.60 -0.11
C ILE A 136 -2.47 -6.81 -0.40
N VAL A 137 -3.76 -6.55 -0.63
CA VAL A 137 -4.75 -7.58 -0.95
C VAL A 137 -4.60 -8.03 -2.40
N ARG A 138 -4.49 -7.06 -3.33
CA ARG A 138 -4.45 -7.33 -4.77
C ARG A 138 -3.98 -6.13 -5.59
N GLY A 139 -3.49 -6.37 -6.81
CA GLY A 139 -3.39 -5.34 -7.84
C GLY A 139 -4.78 -4.96 -8.39
N ILE A 140 -4.94 -3.72 -8.82
CA ILE A 140 -6.19 -3.23 -9.43
C ILE A 140 -5.95 -2.50 -10.74
N HIS A 141 -7.05 -2.22 -11.44
CA HIS A 141 -7.05 -1.40 -12.64
C HIS A 141 -8.00 -0.22 -12.44
N LEU A 142 -7.46 1.01 -12.49
CA LEU A 142 -8.25 2.23 -12.43
C LEU A 142 -8.80 2.58 -13.81
N ILE A 143 -10.12 2.78 -13.89
CA ILE A 143 -10.80 3.19 -15.11
C ILE A 143 -11.10 4.70 -15.02
N PRO A 144 -10.63 5.53 -15.97
CA PRO A 144 -10.92 6.95 -15.98
C PRO A 144 -12.43 7.24 -16.06
N ALA A 145 -12.88 8.23 -15.29
CA ALA A 145 -14.27 8.70 -15.36
C ALA A 145 -14.45 9.68 -16.53
N PHE A 146 -14.47 9.19 -17.78
CA PHE A 146 -14.49 10.01 -19.00
C PHE A 146 -15.56 11.12 -19.01
N LYS A 147 -16.76 10.85 -18.47
CA LYS A 147 -17.86 11.83 -18.38
C LYS A 147 -17.56 13.05 -17.52
N ARG A 148 -16.53 13.01 -16.67
CA ARG A 148 -16.22 14.07 -15.69
C ARG A 148 -15.13 15.04 -16.12
N GLY A 149 -14.58 14.88 -17.33
CA GLY A 149 -13.79 15.93 -17.97
C GLY A 149 -12.67 16.49 -17.10
N ARG A 150 -11.78 15.61 -16.62
CA ARG A 150 -10.34 15.81 -16.29
C ARG A 150 -9.87 14.66 -15.40
N SER A 151 -8.71 14.11 -15.75
CA SER A 151 -7.96 13.08 -15.03
C SER A 151 -6.99 13.71 -14.05
#